data_AF-A0A7V2JKK6-F1
#
_entry.id   AF-A0A7V2JKK6-F1
#
_cell.length_a   1.000
_cell.length_b   1.000
_cell.length_c   1.000
_cell.angle_alpha   90.00
_cell.angle_beta   90.00
_cell.angle_gamma   90.00
#
_symmetry.space_group_name_H-M   'P 1'
#
loop_
_entity.id
_entity.type
_entity.pdbx_description
1 polymer ?
#
loop_
_entity_poly.entity_id
_entity_poly.type
_entity_poly.pdbx_seq_one_letter_code
_entity_poly.pdbx_strand_id
1 'polypeptide(L)'
;MSIIPGYSNGIKPSIASKKDRYHATGINEYYLSLYKSHFMEYRPVYGWIYKKCVENSLYYEEWYETRYKGTDRELLMHLTQEYILGVPWGKVTDFIVFDIDCADMYDPGIGKVHPTYDRVQQVLDVLDNPDYLLVRSSDSSGVHVYIFIDAPLPVLDIKAAIGSAMAAGGITLSDGWIEHSTGKEKNALRLPLGAGSFILDHDTYEPVAHTLSDQLDYLADFVHTHTVPVDQLGWYTSWLYQKDGVGDTFSTGASIGRLSSEACQTLTGHSERPCGSYTSPTAIPPYNTTPLNPPSLSFSSTNNGEPEWFIPVAERALENGIEAKGTRRHIIKALVRYHILKHEKTKKETYRLISNFMEAKHNGNSDDINNGRVSKIDNDIKYYIKIFTRPRADKAVPSLLTDIDIEFLHELDLKFHEKQLVSRFLSCAKYEVNTHGRDDVELSHVWF
;
A
#
# COMPACT_ATOMS: atom_id res chain seq x y z
N MET A 1 18.66 13.04 -1.82
CA MET A 1 17.62 12.33 -2.58
C MET A 1 18.26 11.08 -3.14
N SER A 2 18.07 9.94 -2.47
CA SER A 2 18.67 8.66 -2.87
C SER A 2 17.60 7.85 -3.59
N ILE A 3 17.80 7.62 -4.89
CA ILE A 3 17.02 6.67 -5.70
C ILE A 3 17.09 5.31 -4.98
N ILE A 4 15.96 4.65 -4.78
CA ILE A 4 15.92 3.25 -4.32
C ILE A 4 16.64 2.40 -5.38
N PRO A 5 17.84 1.84 -5.12
CA PRO A 5 18.52 0.99 -6.08
C PRO A 5 17.85 -0.38 -6.03
N GLY A 6 17.10 -0.72 -7.06
CA GLY A 6 16.33 -1.97 -7.14
C GLY A 6 15.29 -2.00 -8.26
N TYR A 7 14.87 -0.82 -8.75
CA TYR A 7 13.88 -0.69 -9.83
C TYR A 7 14.46 -0.31 -11.21
N SER A 8 15.78 -0.27 -11.37
CA SER A 8 16.41 -0.21 -12.69
C SER A 8 17.68 -1.07 -12.74
N ASN A 9 17.90 -1.68 -13.91
CA ASN A 9 19.03 -2.55 -14.32
C ASN A 9 18.82 -4.07 -14.30
N GLY A 10 17.63 -4.52 -14.70
CA GLY A 10 17.53 -5.80 -15.42
C GLY A 10 18.08 -5.64 -16.84
N ILE A 11 19.13 -6.39 -17.16
CA ILE A 11 19.72 -6.57 -18.50
C ILE A 11 18.62 -6.52 -19.59
N LYS A 12 18.79 -5.69 -20.62
CA LYS A 12 17.93 -5.72 -21.81
C LYS A 12 17.80 -7.17 -22.27
N PRO A 13 16.60 -7.78 -22.29
CA PRO A 13 16.39 -8.97 -23.08
C PRO A 13 16.69 -8.55 -24.52
N SER A 14 17.75 -9.13 -25.10
CA SER A 14 18.12 -8.91 -26.49
C SER A 14 16.92 -9.22 -27.36
N ILE A 15 16.22 -8.20 -27.86
CA ILE A 15 15.12 -8.28 -28.85
C ILE A 15 14.25 -9.54 -28.63
N ALA A 16 13.85 -9.79 -27.38
CA ALA A 16 12.87 -10.82 -27.11
C ALA A 16 11.55 -10.34 -27.73
N SER A 17 10.81 -11.24 -28.38
CA SER A 17 9.56 -10.88 -29.03
C SER A 17 8.61 -10.27 -27.99
N LYS A 18 7.63 -9.46 -28.42
CA LYS A 18 6.63 -8.90 -27.48
C LYS A 18 5.99 -9.97 -26.60
N LYS A 19 5.85 -11.20 -27.11
CA LYS A 19 5.34 -12.37 -26.40
C LYS A 19 6.24 -12.79 -25.23
N ASP A 20 7.55 -12.74 -25.42
CA ASP A 20 8.53 -13.12 -24.40
C ASP A 20 8.58 -12.11 -23.24
N ARG A 21 8.29 -10.83 -23.52
CA ARG A 21 8.14 -9.81 -22.47
C ARG A 21 6.92 -10.04 -21.58
N TYR A 22 5.81 -10.53 -22.14
CA TYR A 22 4.62 -10.86 -21.35
C TYR A 22 4.87 -12.04 -20.41
N HIS A 23 5.56 -13.08 -20.88
CA HIS A 23 5.90 -14.21 -20.02
C HIS A 23 6.93 -13.85 -18.94
N ALA A 24 7.84 -12.91 -19.21
CA ALA A 24 8.88 -12.51 -18.27
C ALA A 24 8.37 -11.67 -17.08
N THR A 25 7.22 -11.00 -17.20
CA THR A 25 6.69 -10.12 -16.13
C THR A 25 5.88 -10.87 -15.08
N GLY A 26 5.52 -12.13 -15.34
CA GLY A 26 4.60 -12.90 -14.49
C GLY A 26 3.14 -12.42 -14.55
N ILE A 27 2.82 -11.45 -15.43
CA ILE A 27 1.44 -10.99 -15.63
C ILE A 27 0.72 -12.01 -16.50
N ASN A 28 -0.28 -12.69 -15.94
CA ASN A 28 -1.11 -13.66 -16.63
C ASN A 28 -2.52 -13.10 -16.91
N GLU A 29 -3.34 -13.87 -17.61
CA GLU A 29 -4.73 -13.48 -17.94
C GLU A 29 -5.59 -13.24 -16.69
N TYR A 30 -5.28 -13.91 -15.58
CA TYR A 30 -5.99 -13.72 -14.31
C TYR A 30 -5.86 -12.28 -13.80
N TYR A 31 -4.64 -11.72 -13.75
CA TYR A 31 -4.47 -10.33 -13.29
C TYR A 31 -5.10 -9.31 -14.24
N LEU A 32 -5.05 -9.57 -15.55
CA LEU A 32 -5.74 -8.71 -16.51
C LEU A 32 -7.26 -8.78 -16.35
N SER A 33 -7.80 -9.97 -16.06
CA SER A 33 -9.22 -10.16 -15.78
C SER A 33 -9.64 -9.40 -14.52
N LEU A 34 -8.88 -9.53 -13.42
CA LEU A 34 -9.10 -8.79 -12.18
C LEU A 34 -9.11 -7.27 -12.41
N TYR A 35 -8.13 -6.74 -13.14
CA TYR A 35 -8.09 -5.31 -13.44
C TYR A 35 -9.29 -4.86 -14.27
N LYS A 36 -9.71 -5.69 -15.22
CA LYS A 36 -10.86 -5.38 -16.05
C LYS A 36 -12.16 -5.38 -15.24
N SER A 37 -12.40 -6.39 -14.41
CA SER A 37 -13.65 -6.49 -13.63
C SER A 37 -13.82 -5.31 -12.69
N HIS A 38 -12.80 -4.97 -11.91
CA HIS A 38 -12.94 -3.93 -10.89
C HIS A 38 -12.68 -2.53 -11.44
N PHE A 39 -11.62 -2.35 -12.22
CA PHE A 39 -11.25 -1.00 -12.62
C PHE A 39 -11.88 -0.57 -13.94
N MET A 40 -12.24 -1.48 -14.86
CA MET A 40 -12.65 -1.14 -16.24
C MET A 40 -14.11 -1.45 -16.58
N GLU A 41 -14.74 -2.46 -15.98
CA GLU A 41 -16.07 -2.97 -16.37
C GLU A 41 -17.12 -1.86 -16.34
N TYR A 42 -17.07 -1.04 -15.30
CA TYR A 42 -17.99 0.08 -15.10
C TYR A 42 -17.43 1.41 -15.58
N ARG A 43 -16.55 1.41 -16.58
CA ARG A 43 -15.93 2.62 -17.13
C ARG A 43 -16.33 2.84 -18.60
N PRO A 44 -16.29 4.09 -19.08
CA PRO A 44 -16.44 4.35 -20.49
C PRO A 44 -15.42 3.56 -21.31
N VAL A 45 -15.90 2.99 -22.41
CA VAL A 45 -15.09 2.22 -23.35
C VAL A 45 -14.01 3.09 -24.00
N TYR A 46 -14.21 4.42 -24.04
CA TYR A 46 -13.36 5.42 -24.69
C TYR A 46 -12.98 6.55 -23.72
N GLY A 47 -12.04 7.41 -24.13
CA GLY A 47 -11.66 8.61 -23.35
C GLY A 47 -10.66 8.30 -22.24
N TRP A 48 -9.91 7.21 -22.37
CA TRP A 48 -8.82 6.90 -21.43
C TRP A 48 -7.70 7.91 -21.67
N ILE A 49 -7.03 8.32 -20.60
CA ILE A 49 -5.82 9.14 -20.71
C ILE A 49 -4.62 8.26 -20.41
N TYR A 50 -3.51 8.53 -21.08
CA TYR A 50 -2.27 7.86 -20.80
C TYR A 50 -1.10 8.84 -20.82
N LYS A 51 -0.07 8.48 -20.08
CA LYS A 51 1.18 9.24 -19.98
C LYS A 51 2.33 8.28 -20.19
N LYS A 52 3.21 8.57 -21.15
CA LYS A 52 4.40 7.77 -21.38
C LYS A 52 5.43 8.00 -20.29
N CYS A 53 5.94 6.90 -19.74
CA CYS A 53 7.08 6.93 -18.86
C CYS A 53 8.35 7.06 -19.72
N VAL A 54 9.05 8.17 -19.59
CA VAL A 54 10.31 8.39 -20.32
C VAL A 54 11.43 7.72 -19.55
N GLU A 55 12.08 6.75 -20.17
CA GLU A 55 13.18 5.99 -19.58
C GLU A 55 14.33 6.95 -19.17
N ASN A 56 14.81 6.84 -17.92
CA ASN A 56 15.88 7.67 -17.34
C ASN A 56 15.58 9.17 -17.21
N SER A 57 14.31 9.55 -17.21
CA SER A 57 13.88 10.93 -17.11
C SER A 57 12.95 11.08 -15.91
N LEU A 58 13.28 12.00 -15.00
CA LEU A 58 12.34 12.46 -13.96
C LEU A 58 11.15 13.22 -14.57
N TYR A 59 11.17 13.47 -15.88
CA TYR A 59 10.11 14.11 -16.63
C TYR A 59 9.26 13.06 -17.34
N TYR A 60 7.97 13.15 -17.13
CA TYR A 60 6.98 12.42 -17.90
C TYR A 60 6.55 13.27 -19.11
N GLU A 61 6.13 12.63 -20.21
CA GLU A 61 5.47 13.34 -21.32
C GLU A 61 4.12 13.93 -20.88
N GLU A 62 3.51 14.81 -21.67
CA GLU A 62 2.17 15.32 -21.38
C GLU A 62 1.12 14.18 -21.38
N TRP A 63 -0.01 14.40 -20.71
CA TRP A 63 -1.12 13.45 -20.77
C TRP A 63 -1.76 13.48 -22.16
N TYR A 64 -1.93 12.30 -22.76
CA TYR A 64 -2.60 12.12 -24.03
C TYR A 64 -3.97 11.47 -23.82
N GLU A 65 -5.01 12.07 -24.39
CA GLU A 65 -6.35 11.46 -24.42
C GLU A 65 -6.46 10.52 -25.63
N THR A 66 -6.88 9.28 -25.39
CA THR A 66 -7.15 8.33 -26.47
C THR A 66 -8.57 8.55 -27.01
N ARG A 67 -8.69 8.49 -28.34
CA ARG A 67 -10.00 8.31 -29.01
C ARG A 67 -10.37 6.84 -29.17
N TYR A 68 -9.53 5.93 -28.68
CA TYR A 68 -9.60 4.50 -28.95
C TYR A 68 -10.05 3.73 -27.72
N LYS A 69 -10.68 2.58 -27.97
CA LYS A 69 -11.05 1.65 -26.91
C LYS A 69 -9.78 1.16 -26.22
N GLY A 70 -9.75 1.23 -24.90
CA GLY A 70 -8.67 0.61 -24.14
C GLY A 70 -8.62 -0.90 -24.36
N THR A 71 -7.43 -1.43 -24.63
CA THR A 71 -7.19 -2.85 -24.86
C THR A 71 -6.27 -3.41 -23.80
N ASP A 72 -6.18 -4.74 -23.73
CA ASP A 72 -5.24 -5.48 -22.88
C ASP A 72 -3.81 -4.98 -23.04
N ARG A 73 -3.46 -4.49 -24.24
CA ARG A 73 -2.15 -3.93 -24.51
C ARG A 73 -1.86 -2.70 -23.65
N GLU A 74 -2.77 -1.74 -23.58
CA GLU A 74 -2.57 -0.53 -22.78
C GLU A 74 -2.47 -0.89 -21.30
N LEU A 75 -3.34 -1.79 -20.83
CA LEU A 75 -3.29 -2.27 -19.44
C LEU A 75 -1.97 -2.99 -19.14
N LEU A 76 -1.48 -3.82 -20.06
CA LEU A 76 -0.18 -4.47 -19.90
C LEU A 76 0.94 -3.44 -19.83
N MET A 77 0.94 -2.44 -20.70
CA MET A 77 1.93 -1.38 -20.67
C MET A 77 1.84 -0.53 -19.40
N HIS A 78 0.66 -0.42 -18.80
CA HIS A 78 0.49 0.19 -17.48
C HIS A 78 1.19 -0.61 -16.39
N LEU A 79 0.88 -1.91 -16.33
CA LEU A 79 1.42 -2.82 -15.33
C LEU A 79 2.94 -3.03 -15.51
N THR A 80 3.44 -3.04 -16.74
CA THR A 80 4.88 -3.05 -17.03
C THR A 80 5.56 -1.69 -16.85
N GLN A 81 4.82 -0.69 -16.33
CA GLN A 81 5.31 0.65 -16.01
C GLN A 81 5.82 1.45 -17.22
N GLU A 82 5.46 1.04 -18.44
CA GLU A 82 5.74 1.79 -19.67
C GLU A 82 4.80 3.00 -19.82
N TYR A 83 3.55 2.86 -19.32
CA TYR A 83 2.55 3.92 -19.29
C TYR A 83 1.95 4.10 -17.90
N ILE A 84 1.47 5.30 -17.62
CA ILE A 84 0.47 5.54 -16.59
C ILE A 84 -0.87 5.67 -17.31
N LEU A 85 -1.86 4.89 -16.89
CA LEU A 85 -3.22 4.97 -17.40
C LEU A 85 -4.10 5.69 -16.38
N GLY A 86 -4.88 6.64 -16.87
CA GLY A 86 -6.02 7.21 -16.18
C GLY A 86 -7.30 6.81 -16.89
N VAL A 87 -8.31 6.35 -16.14
CA VAL A 87 -9.59 5.94 -16.73
C VAL A 87 -10.74 6.78 -16.16
N PRO A 88 -11.58 7.40 -17.03
CA PRO A 88 -12.69 8.23 -16.59
C PRO A 88 -13.76 7.40 -15.87
N TRP A 89 -14.47 8.02 -14.93
CA TRP A 89 -15.55 7.36 -14.22
C TRP A 89 -16.72 7.01 -15.13
N GLY A 90 -17.34 5.84 -14.89
CA GLY A 90 -18.61 5.50 -15.50
C GLY A 90 -19.79 5.94 -14.62
N LYS A 91 -20.96 5.35 -14.89
CA LYS A 91 -22.19 5.67 -14.14
C LYS A 91 -22.27 4.94 -12.80
N VAL A 92 -21.63 3.79 -12.70
CA VAL A 92 -21.59 2.95 -11.50
C VAL A 92 -20.15 2.55 -11.18
N THR A 93 -19.89 2.09 -9.96
CA THR A 93 -18.58 1.60 -9.51
C THR A 93 -18.76 0.68 -8.32
N ASP A 94 -17.88 -0.31 -8.19
CA ASP A 94 -17.77 -1.27 -7.10
C ASP A 94 -16.57 -0.96 -6.17
N PHE A 95 -16.00 0.24 -6.31
CA PHE A 95 -15.01 0.77 -5.38
C PHE A 95 -15.11 2.29 -5.27
N ILE A 96 -14.60 2.79 -4.14
CA ILE A 96 -14.40 4.19 -3.82
C ILE A 96 -12.89 4.44 -3.78
N VAL A 97 -12.44 5.61 -4.23
CA VAL A 97 -11.03 6.00 -4.04
C VAL A 97 -10.88 7.48 -3.73
N PHE A 98 -10.12 7.75 -2.66
CA PHE A 98 -9.64 9.08 -2.30
C PHE A 98 -8.23 9.24 -2.82
N ASP A 99 -7.99 10.31 -3.58
CA ASP A 99 -6.66 10.74 -4.00
C ASP A 99 -6.21 11.85 -3.03
N ILE A 100 -5.23 11.51 -2.19
CA ILE A 100 -4.72 12.39 -1.15
C ILE A 100 -3.31 12.79 -1.53
N ASP A 101 -3.19 14.05 -1.94
CA ASP A 101 -1.93 14.60 -2.38
C ASP A 101 -0.95 14.81 -1.22
N CYS A 102 0.31 14.60 -1.54
CA CYS A 102 1.42 15.06 -0.72
C CYS A 102 1.61 16.56 -1.02
N ALA A 103 0.97 17.42 -0.22
CA ALA A 103 1.24 18.85 -0.29
C ALA A 103 2.68 19.08 0.22
N ASP A 104 3.50 19.76 -0.59
CA ASP A 104 4.93 20.00 -0.39
C ASP A 104 5.36 20.23 1.07
N MET A 105 6.14 19.31 1.62
CA MET A 105 7.49 19.50 2.17
C MET A 105 7.79 18.38 3.17
N TYR A 106 8.60 17.43 2.70
CA TYR A 106 9.52 16.72 3.57
C TYR A 106 10.41 17.80 4.24
N ASP A 107 10.13 18.14 5.50
CA ASP A 107 11.12 18.79 6.37
C ASP A 107 11.85 17.66 7.11
N PRO A 108 12.99 17.17 6.58
CA PRO A 108 13.75 16.10 7.23
C PRO A 108 14.27 16.46 8.63
N GLY A 109 14.18 17.74 9.03
CA GLY A 109 14.62 18.22 10.35
C GLY A 109 13.57 18.07 11.45
N ILE A 110 12.30 17.84 11.11
CA ILE A 110 11.21 17.75 12.09
C ILE A 110 10.59 16.36 11.93
N GLY A 111 10.86 15.44 12.87
CA GLY A 111 10.31 14.08 12.88
C GLY A 111 8.80 13.99 13.05
N LYS A 112 8.02 14.74 12.25
CA LYS A 112 6.56 14.70 12.20
C LYS A 112 6.12 13.66 11.18
N VAL A 113 5.05 12.96 11.53
CA VAL A 113 4.27 12.09 10.64
C VAL A 113 3.89 12.91 9.40
N HIS A 114 4.03 12.30 8.22
CA HIS A 114 3.73 12.97 6.96
C HIS A 114 2.26 13.42 6.96
N PRO A 115 1.94 14.71 6.70
CA PRO A 115 0.58 15.24 6.80
C PRO A 115 -0.47 14.47 5.99
N THR A 116 -0.05 13.79 4.92
CA THR A 116 -0.90 12.89 4.12
C THR A 116 -1.49 11.73 4.94
N TYR A 117 -0.75 11.14 5.88
CA TYR A 117 -1.27 10.00 6.66
C TYR A 117 -2.27 10.43 7.73
N ASP A 118 -2.06 11.59 8.34
CA ASP A 118 -3.07 12.19 9.22
C ASP A 118 -4.37 12.46 8.43
N ARG A 119 -4.28 12.87 7.16
CA ARG A 119 -5.44 13.03 6.28
C ARG A 119 -6.09 11.70 5.91
N VAL A 120 -5.30 10.65 5.64
CA VAL A 120 -5.82 9.29 5.46
C VAL A 120 -6.65 8.90 6.68
N GLN A 121 -6.11 9.07 7.89
CA GLN A 121 -6.83 8.72 9.12
C GLN A 121 -8.10 9.55 9.31
N GLN A 122 -8.05 10.86 9.04
CA GLN A 122 -9.25 11.71 9.09
C GLN A 122 -10.36 11.23 8.15
N VAL A 123 -10.00 10.86 6.91
CA VAL A 123 -10.95 10.29 5.94
C VAL A 123 -11.53 8.98 6.46
N LEU A 124 -10.69 8.07 6.96
CA LEU A 124 -11.13 6.78 7.48
C LEU A 124 -12.02 6.92 8.71
N ASP A 125 -11.72 7.81 9.64
CA ASP A 125 -12.53 8.07 10.83
C ASP A 125 -13.94 8.55 10.47
N VAL A 126 -14.08 9.40 9.45
CA VAL A 126 -15.40 9.84 8.95
C VAL A 126 -16.18 8.68 8.30
N LEU A 127 -15.48 7.73 7.70
CA LEU A 127 -16.07 6.60 7.00
C LEU A 127 -16.28 5.37 7.90
N ASP A 128 -16.07 5.51 9.21
CA ASP A 128 -16.16 4.43 10.22
C ASP A 128 -15.11 3.32 10.04
N ASN A 129 -13.89 3.71 9.65
CA ASN A 129 -12.71 2.84 9.49
C ASN A 129 -12.99 1.54 8.69
N PRO A 130 -13.46 1.64 7.43
CA PRO A 130 -13.67 0.46 6.60
C PRO A 130 -12.33 -0.19 6.24
N ASP A 131 -12.34 -1.47 5.85
CA ASP A 131 -11.16 -2.07 5.24
C ASP A 131 -10.78 -1.32 3.96
N TYR A 132 -9.49 -1.01 3.82
CA TYR A 132 -8.97 -0.20 2.71
C TYR A 132 -7.63 -0.69 2.19
N LEU A 133 -7.40 -0.50 0.89
CA LEU A 133 -6.12 -0.71 0.24
C LEU A 133 -5.42 0.63 0.05
N LEU A 134 -4.25 0.76 0.66
CA LEU A 134 -3.42 1.95 0.54
C LEU A 134 -2.44 1.79 -0.61
N VAL A 135 -2.44 2.73 -1.54
CA VAL A 135 -1.59 2.68 -2.73
C VAL A 135 -0.87 4.00 -2.88
N ARG A 136 0.46 4.00 -2.88
CA ARG A 136 1.19 5.18 -3.36
C ARG A 136 0.87 5.35 -4.83
N SER A 137 0.30 6.48 -5.20
CA SER A 137 -0.20 6.71 -6.55
C SER A 137 0.91 7.13 -7.49
N SER A 138 1.95 7.84 -7.03
CA SER A 138 3.03 8.33 -7.88
C SER A 138 4.34 8.62 -7.15
N ASP A 139 5.38 8.99 -7.91
CA ASP A 139 6.67 9.43 -7.37
C ASP A 139 6.56 10.71 -6.52
N SER A 140 5.50 11.52 -6.67
CA SER A 140 5.25 12.68 -5.79
C SER A 140 4.81 12.31 -4.38
N SER A 141 4.64 11.02 -4.08
CA SER A 141 4.18 10.49 -2.79
C SER A 141 2.71 10.77 -2.47
N GLY A 142 1.91 11.16 -3.46
CA GLY A 142 0.45 11.08 -3.37
C GLY A 142 -0.01 9.65 -3.07
N VAL A 143 -1.13 9.53 -2.37
CA VAL A 143 -1.65 8.24 -1.90
C VAL A 143 -3.11 8.10 -2.31
N HIS A 144 -3.44 6.97 -2.93
CA HIS A 144 -4.81 6.54 -3.15
C HIS A 144 -5.25 5.62 -2.00
N VAL A 145 -6.44 5.89 -1.46
CA VAL A 145 -7.11 5.02 -0.48
C VAL A 145 -8.29 4.36 -1.19
N TYR A 146 -8.17 3.07 -1.52
CA TYR A 146 -9.23 2.30 -2.18
C TYR A 146 -10.09 1.57 -1.14
N ILE A 147 -11.41 1.65 -1.29
CA ILE A 147 -12.39 0.88 -0.51
C ILE A 147 -13.25 0.11 -1.53
N PHE A 148 -13.16 -1.21 -1.53
CA PHE A 148 -13.96 -2.07 -2.41
C PHE A 148 -15.30 -2.37 -1.76
N ILE A 149 -16.37 -2.37 -2.54
CA ILE A 149 -17.74 -2.58 -2.06
C ILE A 149 -18.36 -3.79 -2.76
N ASP A 150 -19.20 -4.53 -2.05
CA ASP A 150 -19.74 -5.81 -2.53
C ASP A 150 -20.82 -5.70 -3.61
N ALA A 151 -21.31 -4.47 -3.89
CA ALA A 151 -22.26 -4.20 -4.94
C ALA A 151 -21.94 -2.89 -5.68
N PRO A 152 -22.06 -2.85 -7.03
CA PRO A 152 -21.88 -1.62 -7.79
C PRO A 152 -22.92 -0.55 -7.43
N LEU A 153 -22.46 0.66 -7.12
CA LEU A 153 -23.32 1.79 -6.75
C LEU A 153 -23.22 2.94 -7.75
N PRO A 154 -24.27 3.78 -7.89
CA PRO A 154 -24.21 4.97 -8.73
C PRO A 154 -23.12 5.95 -8.25
N VAL A 155 -22.22 6.33 -9.17
CA VAL A 155 -21.07 7.21 -8.87
C VAL A 155 -21.51 8.57 -8.31
N LEU A 156 -22.61 9.12 -8.82
CA LEU A 156 -23.17 10.40 -8.34
C LEU A 156 -23.74 10.29 -6.92
N ASP A 157 -24.30 9.14 -6.56
CA ASP A 157 -24.85 8.90 -5.23
C ASP A 157 -23.72 8.74 -4.21
N ILE A 158 -22.68 7.96 -4.56
CA ILE A 158 -21.47 7.86 -3.75
C ILE A 158 -20.87 9.25 -3.52
N LYS A 159 -20.73 10.05 -4.58
CA LYS A 159 -20.20 11.43 -4.49
C LYS A 159 -20.99 12.28 -3.49
N ALA A 160 -22.31 12.30 -3.60
CA ALA A 160 -23.16 13.11 -2.75
C ALA A 160 -23.12 12.63 -1.28
N ALA A 161 -23.14 11.31 -1.07
CA ALA A 161 -23.04 10.72 0.26
C ALA A 161 -21.69 10.98 0.93
N ILE A 162 -20.57 10.78 0.22
CA ILE A 162 -19.22 11.12 0.72
C ILE A 162 -19.13 12.62 1.01
N GLY A 163 -19.59 13.48 0.10
CA GLY A 163 -19.58 14.93 0.31
C GLY A 163 -20.34 15.35 1.57
N SER A 164 -21.50 14.74 1.82
CA SER A 164 -22.29 14.96 3.05
C SER A 164 -21.55 14.47 4.30
N ALA A 165 -21.00 13.25 4.26
CA ALA A 165 -20.28 12.66 5.39
C ALA A 165 -19.02 13.47 5.75
N MET A 166 -18.23 13.86 4.75
CA MET A 166 -17.01 14.66 4.94
C MET A 166 -17.34 16.04 5.51
N ALA A 167 -18.37 16.71 4.99
CA ALA A 167 -18.82 17.99 5.53
C ALA A 167 -19.29 17.88 6.99
N ALA A 168 -20.04 16.82 7.33
CA ALA A 168 -20.47 16.55 8.70
C ALA A 168 -19.28 16.24 9.64
N GLY A 169 -18.23 15.61 9.12
CA GLY A 169 -16.96 15.37 9.81
C GLY A 169 -16.02 16.59 9.87
N GLY A 170 -16.42 17.75 9.32
CA GLY A 170 -15.58 18.96 9.28
C GLY A 170 -14.41 18.88 8.30
N ILE A 171 -14.43 17.94 7.36
CA ILE A 171 -13.41 17.76 6.33
C ILE A 171 -13.86 18.45 5.04
N THR A 172 -13.06 19.39 4.56
CA THR A 172 -13.26 20.04 3.26
C THR A 172 -12.56 19.24 2.17
N LEU A 173 -13.32 18.76 1.20
CA LEU A 173 -12.79 18.15 -0.02
C LEU A 173 -12.37 19.27 -0.98
N SER A 174 -11.11 19.29 -1.40
CA SER A 174 -10.57 20.31 -2.29
C SER A 174 -9.48 19.73 -3.19
N ASP A 175 -9.41 20.27 -4.41
CA ASP A 175 -8.38 19.92 -5.39
C ASP A 175 -6.97 20.10 -4.79
N GLY A 176 -6.08 19.13 -5.00
CA GLY A 176 -4.70 19.17 -4.49
C GLY A 176 -4.53 18.84 -3.00
N TRP A 177 -5.57 18.37 -2.30
CA TRP A 177 -5.51 18.07 -0.86
C TRP A 177 -6.13 16.72 -0.49
N ILE A 178 -7.46 16.63 -0.56
CA ILE A 178 -8.23 15.40 -0.42
C ILE A 178 -9.26 15.47 -1.53
N GLU A 179 -8.98 14.76 -2.61
CA GLU A 179 -9.89 14.62 -3.73
C GLU A 179 -10.60 13.27 -3.60
N HIS A 180 -11.92 13.27 -3.74
CA HIS A 180 -12.65 12.04 -4.00
C HIS A 180 -12.93 12.02 -5.51
N SER A 181 -12.51 10.96 -6.15
CA SER A 181 -12.39 10.94 -7.61
C SER A 181 -13.73 10.77 -8.33
N THR A 182 -14.83 10.47 -7.62
CA THR A 182 -16.15 10.13 -8.19
C THR A 182 -16.94 11.30 -8.82
N GLY A 183 -16.30 12.40 -9.27
CA GLY A 183 -17.06 13.67 -9.41
C GLY A 183 -16.81 14.65 -10.54
N LYS A 184 -15.74 14.58 -11.34
CA LYS A 184 -15.63 15.41 -12.54
C LYS A 184 -15.64 14.45 -13.74
N GLU A 185 -16.60 14.59 -14.66
CA GLU A 185 -16.74 13.73 -15.85
C GLU A 185 -15.47 13.67 -16.72
N LYS A 186 -14.54 14.61 -16.52
CA LYS A 186 -13.25 14.70 -17.21
C LYS A 186 -12.05 14.26 -16.35
N ASN A 187 -12.23 13.97 -15.07
CA ASN A 187 -11.16 13.48 -14.21
C ASN A 187 -11.05 11.97 -14.40
N ALA A 188 -9.93 11.55 -14.97
CA ALA A 188 -9.61 10.15 -15.11
C ALA A 188 -8.83 9.67 -13.88
N LEU A 189 -9.30 8.60 -13.26
CA LEU A 189 -8.62 7.97 -12.14
C LEU A 189 -7.37 7.27 -12.64
N ARG A 190 -6.22 7.63 -12.10
CA ARG A 190 -4.99 6.86 -12.31
C ARG A 190 -5.14 5.45 -11.71
N LEU A 191 -4.93 4.43 -12.54
CA LEU A 191 -4.98 3.04 -12.11
C LEU A 191 -3.82 2.70 -11.15
N PRO A 192 -4.04 1.77 -10.18
CA PRO A 192 -2.99 1.34 -9.25
C PRO A 192 -1.93 0.50 -9.97
N LEU A 193 -0.74 0.40 -9.37
CA LEU A 193 0.40 -0.42 -9.85
C LEU A 193 0.98 -0.03 -11.23
N GLY A 194 0.69 1.19 -11.70
CA GLY A 194 1.45 1.83 -12.78
C GLY A 194 2.85 2.28 -12.36
N ALA A 195 3.55 2.99 -13.24
CA ALA A 195 4.90 3.48 -12.98
C ALA A 195 5.05 4.34 -11.72
N GLY A 196 5.87 3.93 -10.76
CA GLY A 196 6.02 4.64 -9.47
C GLY A 196 4.87 4.43 -8.49
N SER A 197 3.93 3.54 -8.81
CA SER A 197 2.85 3.13 -7.90
C SER A 197 3.16 1.80 -7.23
N PHE A 198 2.82 1.69 -5.95
CA PHE A 198 2.91 0.44 -5.21
C PHE A 198 1.98 0.42 -4.01
N ILE A 199 1.57 -0.78 -3.60
CA ILE A 199 0.73 -0.99 -2.42
C ILE A 199 1.54 -0.78 -1.15
N LEU A 200 0.97 -0.04 -0.21
CA LEU A 200 1.56 0.30 1.08
C LEU A 200 0.94 -0.53 2.21
N ASP A 201 1.77 -0.89 3.17
CA ASP A 201 1.34 -1.40 4.46
C ASP A 201 0.65 -0.28 5.25
N HIS A 202 -0.49 -0.57 5.87
CA HIS A 202 -1.29 0.44 6.57
C HIS A 202 -0.62 0.97 7.84
N ASP A 203 0.21 0.16 8.49
CA ASP A 203 0.91 0.51 9.73
C ASP A 203 2.24 1.21 9.44
N THR A 204 2.98 0.72 8.44
CA THR A 204 4.35 1.19 8.19
C THR A 204 4.46 2.18 7.05
N TYR A 205 3.45 2.24 6.18
CA TYR A 205 3.48 3.02 4.93
C TYR A 205 4.64 2.68 4.00
N GLU A 206 5.18 1.47 4.14
CA GLU A 206 6.23 0.93 3.28
C GLU A 206 5.59 -0.01 2.24
N PRO A 207 6.25 -0.27 1.11
CA PRO A 207 5.74 -1.24 0.14
C PRO A 207 5.47 -2.62 0.78
N VAL A 208 4.26 -3.16 0.62
CA VAL A 208 3.93 -4.52 1.11
C VAL A 208 4.72 -5.60 0.39
N ALA A 209 5.12 -5.33 -0.86
CA ALA A 209 5.90 -6.23 -1.68
C ALA A 209 6.82 -5.49 -2.66
N HIS A 210 7.84 -6.18 -3.17
CA HIS A 210 8.92 -5.61 -3.98
C HIS A 210 8.89 -6.04 -5.44
N THR A 211 8.01 -6.95 -5.82
CA THR A 211 7.81 -7.35 -7.22
C THR A 211 6.40 -7.00 -7.65
N LEU A 212 6.20 -6.78 -8.96
CA LEU A 212 4.87 -6.54 -9.50
C LEU A 212 3.94 -7.73 -9.27
N SER A 213 4.44 -8.96 -9.44
CA SER A 213 3.65 -10.18 -9.23
C SER A 213 3.12 -10.26 -7.79
N ASP A 214 3.99 -10.05 -6.80
CA ASP A 214 3.58 -10.10 -5.39
C ASP A 214 2.56 -9.00 -5.05
N GLN A 215 2.69 -7.81 -5.66
CA GLN A 215 1.72 -6.73 -5.50
C GLN A 215 0.38 -7.05 -6.15
N LEU A 216 0.38 -7.72 -7.31
CA LEU A 216 -0.82 -8.19 -7.97
C LEU A 216 -1.50 -9.32 -7.19
N ASP A 217 -0.73 -10.24 -6.61
CA ASP A 217 -1.23 -11.27 -5.69
C ASP A 217 -1.89 -10.64 -4.47
N TYR A 218 -1.24 -9.64 -3.85
CA TYR A 218 -1.79 -8.91 -2.72
C TYR A 218 -3.09 -8.18 -3.08
N LEU A 219 -3.10 -7.46 -4.20
CA LEU A 219 -4.29 -6.76 -4.70
C LEU A 219 -5.44 -7.74 -4.91
N ALA A 220 -5.17 -8.88 -5.54
CA ALA A 220 -6.15 -9.92 -5.79
C ALA A 220 -6.73 -10.47 -4.50
N ASP A 221 -5.87 -10.85 -3.55
CA ASP A 221 -6.30 -11.34 -2.23
C ASP A 221 -7.14 -10.29 -1.50
N PHE A 222 -6.69 -9.04 -1.48
CA PHE A 222 -7.38 -7.93 -0.84
C PHE A 222 -8.80 -7.74 -1.40
N VAL A 223 -8.93 -7.61 -2.72
CA VAL A 223 -10.23 -7.41 -3.37
C VAL A 223 -11.20 -8.57 -3.12
N HIS A 224 -10.70 -9.79 -2.94
CA HIS A 224 -11.55 -10.95 -2.67
C HIS A 224 -11.97 -11.07 -1.19
N THR A 225 -11.17 -10.54 -0.27
CA THR A 225 -11.33 -10.80 1.17
C THR A 225 -11.76 -9.58 1.98
N HIS A 226 -11.63 -8.38 1.42
CA HIS A 226 -11.86 -7.10 2.10
C HIS A 226 -12.84 -6.20 1.33
N THR A 227 -13.88 -6.80 0.73
CA THR A 227 -15.02 -6.03 0.21
C THR A 227 -15.96 -5.65 1.35
N VAL A 228 -16.35 -4.38 1.40
CA VAL A 228 -17.25 -3.84 2.40
C VAL A 228 -18.70 -4.00 1.92
N PRO A 229 -19.57 -4.69 2.69
CA PRO A 229 -20.98 -4.75 2.37
C PRO A 229 -21.62 -3.38 2.32
N VAL A 230 -22.43 -3.10 1.28
CA VAL A 230 -23.07 -1.78 1.11
C VAL A 230 -23.94 -1.39 2.32
N ASP A 231 -24.57 -2.35 2.99
CA ASP A 231 -25.37 -2.11 4.19
C ASP A 231 -24.54 -1.74 5.43
N GLN A 232 -23.24 -2.05 5.42
CA GLN A 232 -22.27 -1.62 6.43
C GLN A 232 -21.71 -0.23 6.17
N LEU A 233 -21.96 0.38 5.01
CA LEU A 233 -21.61 1.77 4.72
C LEU A 233 -22.62 2.71 5.40
N GLY A 234 -22.51 2.86 6.72
CA GLY A 234 -23.46 3.63 7.54
C GLY A 234 -23.69 5.07 7.05
N TRP A 235 -22.65 5.71 6.52
CA TRP A 235 -22.73 7.04 5.91
C TRP A 235 -23.56 7.05 4.61
N TYR A 236 -23.45 6.00 3.79
CA TYR A 236 -24.18 5.86 2.53
C TYR A 236 -25.65 5.53 2.75
N THR A 237 -25.93 4.56 3.63
CA THR A 237 -27.30 4.17 3.97
C THR A 237 -28.06 5.32 4.61
N SER A 238 -27.43 6.05 5.55
CA SER A 238 -28.00 7.26 6.18
C SER A 238 -28.34 8.33 5.15
N TRP A 239 -27.46 8.55 4.17
CA TRP A 239 -27.69 9.50 3.09
C TRP A 239 -28.85 9.07 2.17
N LEU A 240 -28.94 7.79 1.82
CA LEU A 240 -30.06 7.26 1.02
C LEU A 240 -31.41 7.49 1.72
N TYR A 241 -31.50 7.19 3.01
CA TYR A 241 -32.72 7.44 3.80
C TYR A 241 -33.15 8.92 3.78
N GLN A 242 -32.18 9.84 3.83
CA GLN A 242 -32.45 11.28 3.75
C GLN A 242 -32.89 11.69 2.34
N LYS A 243 -32.21 11.17 1.30
CA LYS A 243 -32.50 11.46 -0.11
C LYS A 243 -33.91 11.03 -0.51
N ASP A 244 -34.36 9.86 -0.06
CA ASP A 244 -35.66 9.29 -0.45
C ASP A 244 -36.84 9.88 0.34
N GLY A 245 -36.59 10.83 1.27
CA GLY A 245 -37.65 11.54 1.98
C GLY A 245 -38.44 10.69 2.97
N VAL A 246 -37.91 9.54 3.38
CA VAL A 246 -38.55 8.62 4.36
C VAL A 246 -38.27 9.06 5.81
N GLY A 247 -37.42 10.07 6.01
CA GLY A 247 -36.86 10.45 7.31
C GLY A 247 -37.63 11.48 8.11
N ASP A 248 -38.86 11.17 8.54
CA ASP A 248 -39.52 11.92 9.64
C ASP A 248 -39.76 11.09 10.92
N THR A 249 -39.36 9.81 11.00
CA THR A 249 -39.69 8.97 12.18
C THR A 249 -38.67 7.93 12.66
N PHE A 250 -37.36 8.06 12.39
CA PHE A 250 -36.37 7.23 13.11
C PHE A 250 -35.21 8.05 13.66
N SER A 251 -35.33 8.42 14.94
CA SER A 251 -34.22 8.95 15.74
C SER A 251 -33.24 7.82 16.08
N THR A 252 -32.25 7.56 15.24
CA THR A 252 -31.01 6.89 15.67
C THR A 252 -30.07 7.93 16.30
N GLY A 253 -30.51 8.43 17.46
CA GLY A 253 -29.66 9.19 18.37
C GLY A 253 -28.75 8.23 19.14
N ALA A 254 -27.57 7.97 18.58
CA ALA A 254 -26.34 7.41 19.18
C ALA A 254 -25.62 6.72 18.01
N SER A 255 -24.80 7.40 17.21
CA SER A 255 -23.36 7.50 17.48
C SER A 255 -22.68 8.73 16.85
N ILE A 256 -23.36 9.43 15.94
CA ILE A 256 -22.78 10.59 15.22
C ILE A 256 -22.65 11.83 16.12
N GLY A 257 -23.49 11.94 17.17
CA GLY A 257 -23.52 13.10 18.05
C GLY A 257 -22.44 13.16 19.15
N ARG A 258 -21.63 12.11 19.36
CA ARG A 258 -20.62 12.11 20.44
C ARG A 258 -19.25 12.65 20.03
N LEU A 259 -18.86 12.50 18.75
CA LEU A 259 -17.54 12.93 18.29
C LEU A 259 -17.43 14.46 18.12
N SER A 260 -18.53 15.18 17.90
CA SER A 260 -18.48 16.64 17.69
C SER A 260 -18.35 17.47 18.97
N SER A 261 -18.69 16.91 20.14
CA SER A 261 -18.68 17.66 21.40
C SER A 261 -17.34 17.60 22.16
N GLU A 262 -16.59 16.49 22.03
CA GLU A 262 -15.31 16.32 22.73
C GLU A 262 -14.10 16.84 21.92
N ALA A 263 -14.17 16.87 20.58
CA ALA A 263 -13.11 17.42 19.75
C ALA A 263 -13.14 18.97 19.65
N CYS A 264 -14.29 19.60 19.88
CA CYS A 264 -14.47 21.04 19.67
C CYS A 264 -14.16 21.90 20.92
N GLN A 265 -14.05 21.29 22.11
CA GLN A 265 -13.78 22.03 23.36
C GLN A 265 -12.28 22.33 23.60
N THR A 266 -11.36 21.77 22.81
CA THR A 266 -9.92 21.94 23.03
C THR A 266 -9.28 23.07 22.20
N LEU A 267 -10.04 23.78 21.36
CA LEU A 267 -9.48 24.77 20.41
C LEU A 267 -10.07 26.18 20.45
N THR A 268 -10.97 26.51 21.38
CA THR A 268 -11.54 27.87 21.48
C THR A 268 -11.11 28.58 22.76
N GLY A 269 -9.84 28.94 22.79
CA GLY A 269 -9.27 29.78 23.84
C GLY A 269 -8.42 30.91 23.29
N HIS A 270 -9.00 31.85 22.53
CA HIS A 270 -8.52 33.24 22.53
C HIS A 270 -9.57 34.24 22.05
N SER A 271 -9.62 35.34 22.80
CA SER A 271 -10.60 36.41 22.75
C SER A 271 -10.53 37.27 21.51
N GLU A 272 -11.71 37.72 21.10
CA GLU A 272 -11.96 38.81 20.15
C GLU A 272 -11.15 40.06 20.46
N ARG A 273 -10.45 40.62 19.46
CA ARG A 273 -10.20 42.06 19.33
C ARG A 273 -10.19 42.50 17.86
N PRO A 274 -10.59 43.74 17.57
CA PRO A 274 -11.02 44.17 16.24
C PRO A 274 -9.88 44.74 15.39
N CYS A 275 -10.10 44.69 14.06
CA CYS A 275 -9.26 45.21 13.00
C CYS A 275 -8.77 46.64 13.25
N GLY A 276 -7.46 46.79 13.35
CA GLY A 276 -6.75 48.07 13.27
C GLY A 276 -5.69 48.01 12.18
N SER A 277 -5.82 48.90 11.20
CA SER A 277 -4.82 49.21 10.17
C SER A 277 -3.50 49.63 10.80
N TYR A 278 -2.37 49.06 10.37
CA TYR A 278 -1.07 49.72 10.51
C TYR A 278 -0.09 49.42 9.38
N THR A 279 0.52 50.52 8.96
CA THR A 279 1.63 50.73 8.03
C THR A 279 2.92 50.02 8.46
N SER A 280 3.76 49.67 7.47
CA SER A 280 5.18 49.28 7.63
C SER A 280 5.93 50.20 8.60
N PRO A 281 6.92 49.67 9.38
CA PRO A 281 8.30 49.97 9.00
C PRO A 281 9.40 48.96 9.45
N THR A 282 10.52 49.05 8.71
CA THR A 282 11.95 48.89 9.08
C THR A 282 12.56 47.59 9.64
N ALA A 283 13.56 47.15 8.86
CA ALA A 283 14.73 46.29 9.09
C ALA A 283 15.32 46.16 10.51
N ILE A 284 15.76 44.93 10.82
CA ILE A 284 16.68 44.51 11.91
C ILE A 284 17.61 43.39 11.35
N PRO A 285 18.89 43.26 11.79
CA PRO A 285 20.03 42.78 10.99
C PRO A 285 20.26 41.25 11.05
N PRO A 286 21.17 40.67 10.22
CA PRO A 286 21.29 39.22 10.09
C PRO A 286 22.05 38.59 11.26
N TYR A 287 21.48 37.51 11.82
CA TYR A 287 22.20 36.61 12.71
C TYR A 287 22.93 35.54 11.89
N ASN A 288 24.23 35.47 12.14
CA ASN A 288 25.16 34.49 11.60
C ASN A 288 25.14 33.26 12.52
N THR A 289 24.62 32.13 12.06
CA THR A 289 24.85 30.83 12.70
C THR A 289 25.09 29.77 11.64
N THR A 290 26.35 29.38 11.49
CA THR A 290 26.76 28.22 10.69
C THR A 290 26.47 26.95 11.49
N PRO A 291 25.62 26.01 11.01
CA PRO A 291 25.52 24.70 11.61
C PRO A 291 26.58 23.76 10.99
N LEU A 292 27.25 23.01 11.86
CA LEU A 292 28.14 21.90 11.49
C LEU A 292 27.33 20.79 10.81
N ASN A 293 27.66 20.47 9.56
CA ASN A 293 27.08 19.33 8.84
C ASN A 293 27.61 18.00 9.43
N PRO A 294 26.76 17.01 9.72
CA PRO A 294 27.20 15.63 9.89
C PRO A 294 27.55 14.98 8.53
N PRO A 295 28.45 13.98 8.50
CA PRO A 295 28.96 13.40 7.27
C PRO A 295 27.87 12.65 6.50
N SER A 296 27.80 12.89 5.19
CA SER A 296 26.94 12.17 4.26
C SER A 296 27.36 10.71 4.14
N LEU A 297 26.52 9.78 4.60
CA LEU A 297 26.70 8.34 4.41
C LEU A 297 26.29 7.96 2.97
N SER A 298 27.26 7.49 2.19
CA SER A 298 27.03 6.89 0.86
C SER A 298 26.71 5.40 1.00
N PHE A 299 25.64 4.94 0.34
CA PHE A 299 25.23 3.54 0.31
C PHE A 299 25.95 2.78 -0.81
N SER A 300 26.60 1.65 -0.50
CA SER A 300 27.13 0.70 -1.47
C SER A 300 26.30 -0.58 -1.43
N SER A 301 25.85 -1.10 -2.57
CA SER A 301 25.15 -2.39 -2.62
C SER A 301 26.11 -3.56 -2.38
N THR A 302 25.71 -4.54 -1.58
CA THR A 302 26.39 -5.83 -1.45
C THR A 302 26.01 -6.78 -2.60
N ASN A 303 26.79 -7.84 -2.79
CA ASN A 303 26.70 -8.81 -3.89
C ASN A 303 25.36 -9.58 -4.02
N ASN A 304 24.39 -9.36 -3.11
CA ASN A 304 23.15 -10.14 -3.03
C ASN A 304 21.88 -9.36 -3.44
N GLY A 305 21.99 -8.10 -3.86
CA GLY A 305 20.87 -7.35 -4.44
C GLY A 305 19.72 -7.00 -3.49
N GLU A 306 19.89 -7.13 -2.17
CA GLU A 306 18.88 -6.74 -1.20
C GLU A 306 19.11 -5.32 -0.65
N PRO A 307 18.05 -4.51 -0.45
CA PRO A 307 18.20 -3.17 0.10
C PRO A 307 18.61 -3.20 1.59
N GLU A 308 19.69 -2.51 1.92
CA GLU A 308 20.28 -2.40 3.26
C GLU A 308 19.51 -1.48 4.22
N TRP A 309 18.22 -1.20 3.98
CA TRP A 309 17.43 -0.27 4.82
C TRP A 309 17.41 -0.67 6.31
N PHE A 310 17.54 -1.97 6.60
CA PHE A 310 17.57 -2.48 7.96
C PHE A 310 18.85 -2.12 8.70
N ILE A 311 19.95 -1.80 8.00
CA ILE A 311 21.24 -1.45 8.59
C ILE A 311 21.15 -0.15 9.41
N PRO A 312 20.73 1.00 8.85
CA PRO A 312 20.64 2.23 9.63
C PRO A 312 19.60 2.13 10.76
N VAL A 313 18.51 1.38 10.55
CA VAL A 313 17.49 1.14 11.59
C VAL A 313 18.08 0.32 12.74
N ALA A 314 18.80 -0.77 12.43
CA ALA A 314 19.44 -1.63 13.42
C ALA A 314 20.59 -0.91 14.14
N GLU A 315 21.42 -0.14 13.43
CA GLU A 315 22.53 0.61 14.02
C GLU A 315 22.02 1.69 14.96
N ARG A 316 21.02 2.47 14.54
CA ARG A 316 20.37 3.45 15.41
C ARG A 316 19.72 2.80 16.63
N ALA A 317 19.03 1.67 16.43
CA ALA A 317 18.46 0.92 17.55
C ALA A 317 19.55 0.42 18.51
N LEU A 318 20.65 -0.14 18.01
CA LEU A 318 21.76 -0.62 18.83
C LEU A 318 22.44 0.51 19.61
N GLU A 319 22.52 1.71 19.03
CA GLU A 319 23.10 2.90 19.66
C GLU A 319 22.14 3.45 20.74
N ASN A 320 20.92 3.80 20.34
CA ASN A 320 19.99 4.61 21.13
C ASN A 320 18.92 3.80 21.88
N GLY A 321 18.74 2.52 21.55
CA GLY A 321 17.63 1.69 22.00
C GLY A 321 16.35 1.92 21.19
N ILE A 322 15.20 1.53 21.73
CA ILE A 322 13.89 1.76 21.10
C ILE A 322 13.49 3.22 21.36
N GLU A 323 13.39 4.02 20.30
CA GLU A 323 13.11 5.46 20.39
C GLU A 323 11.60 5.81 20.33
N ALA A 324 10.76 4.90 19.82
CA ALA A 324 9.33 5.15 19.63
C ALA A 324 8.45 3.96 20.08
N LYS A 325 7.30 4.26 20.68
CA LYS A 325 6.31 3.25 21.08
C LYS A 325 5.75 2.50 19.87
N GLY A 326 5.34 1.25 20.07
CA GLY A 326 4.78 0.39 19.01
C GLY A 326 5.78 -0.18 18.00
N THR A 327 7.04 0.29 17.99
CA THR A 327 8.02 -0.10 16.96
C THR A 327 8.79 -1.39 17.24
N ARG A 328 8.51 -2.08 18.36
CA ARG A 328 9.26 -3.27 18.81
C ARG A 328 9.45 -4.31 17.69
N ARG A 329 8.37 -4.68 16.99
CA ARG A 329 8.43 -5.72 15.94
C ARG A 329 9.35 -5.31 14.79
N HIS A 330 9.28 -4.06 14.38
CA HIS A 330 10.15 -3.48 13.36
C HIS A 330 11.61 -3.54 13.76
N ILE A 331 11.93 -3.16 15.00
CA ILE A 331 13.29 -3.19 15.53
C ILE A 331 13.80 -4.64 15.64
N ILE A 332 12.99 -5.58 16.14
CA ILE A 332 13.35 -7.00 16.17
C ILE A 332 13.61 -7.52 14.75
N LYS A 333 12.72 -7.25 13.79
CA LYS A 333 12.89 -7.65 12.38
C LYS A 333 14.19 -7.10 11.79
N ALA A 334 14.48 -5.81 12.02
CA ALA A 334 15.69 -5.16 11.56
C ALA A 334 16.96 -5.75 12.20
N LEU A 335 16.96 -5.96 13.52
CA LEU A 335 18.09 -6.54 14.25
C LEU A 335 18.36 -8.00 13.86
N VAL A 336 17.31 -8.80 13.62
CA VAL A 336 17.47 -10.18 13.13
C VAL A 336 18.18 -10.17 11.79
N ARG A 337 17.71 -9.35 10.84
CA ARG A 337 18.38 -9.19 9.53
C ARG A 337 19.81 -8.68 9.69
N TYR A 338 20.03 -7.69 10.54
CA TYR A 338 21.36 -7.12 10.81
C TYR A 338 22.35 -8.18 11.27
N HIS A 339 21.99 -8.98 12.27
CA HIS A 339 22.91 -9.99 12.80
C HIS A 339 23.11 -11.17 11.84
N ILE A 340 22.06 -11.64 11.16
CA ILE A 340 22.17 -12.80 10.24
C ILE A 340 22.83 -12.42 8.92
N LEU A 341 22.37 -11.36 8.25
CA LEU A 341 22.77 -11.05 6.88
C LEU A 341 24.04 -10.21 6.81
N LYS A 342 24.25 -9.26 7.74
CA LYS A 342 25.44 -8.39 7.73
C LYS A 342 26.60 -9.00 8.49
N HIS A 343 26.33 -9.63 9.64
CA HIS A 343 27.36 -10.12 10.57
C HIS A 343 27.47 -11.65 10.63
N GLU A 344 26.73 -12.35 9.77
CA GLU A 344 26.78 -13.81 9.61
C GLU A 344 26.59 -14.57 10.94
N LYS A 345 25.81 -14.02 11.87
CA LYS A 345 25.57 -14.63 13.17
C LYS A 345 24.67 -15.84 13.05
N THR A 346 24.96 -16.86 13.86
CA THR A 346 24.11 -18.05 13.96
C THR A 346 22.72 -17.70 14.53
N LYS A 347 21.73 -18.59 14.33
CA LYS A 347 20.38 -18.44 14.92
C LYS A 347 20.45 -18.23 16.43
N LYS A 348 21.29 -19.01 17.11
CA LYS A 348 21.47 -18.97 18.56
C LYS A 348 22.10 -17.66 19.04
N GLU A 349 23.12 -17.17 18.35
CA GLU A 349 23.77 -15.90 18.67
C GLU A 349 22.85 -14.72 18.41
N THR A 350 22.16 -14.70 17.27
CA THR A 350 21.18 -13.66 16.91
C THR A 350 20.09 -13.56 17.96
N TYR A 351 19.51 -14.71 18.35
CA TYR A 351 18.51 -14.76 19.41
C TYR A 351 19.02 -14.14 20.71
N ARG A 352 20.21 -14.54 21.16
CA ARG A 352 20.83 -14.04 22.40
C ARG A 352 21.08 -12.53 22.34
N LEU A 353 21.63 -12.02 21.24
CA LEU A 353 21.93 -10.60 21.07
C LEU A 353 20.67 -9.75 21.13
N ILE A 354 19.60 -10.18 20.46
CA ILE A 354 18.34 -9.44 20.42
C ILE A 354 17.60 -9.54 21.74
N SER A 355 17.63 -10.70 22.41
CA SER A 355 17.03 -10.84 23.75
C SER A 355 17.70 -9.88 24.75
N ASN A 356 19.03 -9.85 24.78
CA ASN A 356 19.79 -8.93 25.62
C ASN A 356 19.51 -7.45 25.26
N PHE A 357 19.40 -7.15 23.96
CA PHE A 357 19.03 -5.81 23.51
C PHE A 357 17.65 -5.40 24.02
N MET A 358 16.66 -6.28 23.91
CA MET A 358 15.30 -6.03 24.36
C MET A 358 15.25 -5.83 25.88
N GLU A 359 16.02 -6.59 26.66
CA GLU A 359 16.12 -6.42 28.12
C GLU A 359 16.81 -5.10 28.52
N ALA A 360 17.90 -4.73 27.84
CA ALA A 360 18.74 -3.61 28.26
C ALA A 360 18.39 -2.25 27.64
N LYS A 361 17.82 -2.23 26.43
CA LYS A 361 17.70 -1.03 25.58
C LYS A 361 16.31 -0.81 24.98
N HIS A 362 15.26 -1.20 25.71
CA HIS A 362 13.88 -0.89 25.29
C HIS A 362 13.39 0.50 25.71
N ASN A 363 14.11 1.20 26.59
CA ASN A 363 13.85 2.57 27.03
C ASN A 363 12.41 2.85 27.52
N GLY A 364 11.69 1.83 28.01
CA GLY A 364 10.28 1.95 28.38
C GLY A 364 9.33 2.13 27.18
N ASN A 365 9.79 2.00 25.94
CA ASN A 365 9.00 2.19 24.73
C ASN A 365 8.37 0.88 24.19
N SER A 366 8.57 -0.23 24.89
CA SER A 366 7.92 -1.49 24.58
C SER A 366 6.85 -1.81 25.62
N ASP A 367 5.59 -1.65 25.24
CA ASP A 367 4.45 -2.00 26.11
C ASP A 367 4.45 -3.49 26.46
N ASP A 368 4.93 -4.36 25.58
CA ASP A 368 5.06 -5.79 25.89
C ASP A 368 6.07 -6.04 27.01
N ILE A 369 7.22 -5.36 27.02
CA ILE A 369 8.21 -5.48 28.11
C ILE A 369 7.64 -4.89 29.39
N ASN A 370 7.11 -3.67 29.30
CA ASN A 370 6.58 -2.94 30.45
C ASN A 370 5.45 -3.72 31.14
N ASN A 371 4.68 -4.52 30.38
CA ASN A 371 3.61 -5.36 30.89
C ASN A 371 4.03 -6.82 31.16
N GLY A 372 5.33 -7.13 31.17
CA GLY A 372 5.83 -8.49 31.46
C GLY A 372 5.48 -9.55 30.41
N ARG A 373 5.08 -9.16 29.19
CA ARG A 373 4.73 -10.05 28.07
C ARG A 373 5.97 -10.55 27.31
N VAL A 374 6.98 -11.01 28.05
CA VAL A 374 8.28 -11.47 27.50
C VAL A 374 8.11 -12.60 26.49
N SER A 375 7.13 -13.47 26.67
CA SER A 375 6.82 -14.57 25.74
C SER A 375 6.43 -14.10 24.33
N LYS A 376 5.76 -12.94 24.20
CA LYS A 376 5.44 -12.37 22.88
C LYS A 376 6.70 -11.91 22.14
N ILE A 377 7.68 -11.42 22.88
CA ILE A 377 8.96 -10.94 22.34
C ILE A 377 9.79 -12.10 21.86
N ASP A 378 9.92 -13.13 22.70
CA ASP A 378 10.57 -14.39 22.37
C ASP A 378 9.97 -15.01 21.08
N ASN A 379 8.64 -15.06 21.00
CA ASN A 379 7.94 -15.55 19.80
C ASN A 379 8.27 -14.73 18.54
N ASP A 380 8.28 -13.40 18.63
CA ASP A 380 8.61 -12.56 17.47
C ASP A 380 10.08 -12.71 17.04
N ILE A 381 11.03 -12.80 17.98
CA ILE A 381 12.45 -13.06 17.67
C ILE A 381 12.58 -14.41 16.94
N LYS A 382 11.98 -15.47 17.49
CA LYS A 382 12.00 -16.82 16.90
C LYS A 382 11.34 -16.82 15.51
N TYR A 383 10.22 -16.13 15.36
CA TYR A 383 9.49 -16.00 14.10
C TYR A 383 10.37 -15.38 13.02
N TYR A 384 10.98 -14.22 13.28
CA TYR A 384 11.83 -13.56 12.30
C TYR A 384 13.12 -14.34 12.03
N ILE A 385 13.75 -14.95 13.04
CA ILE A 385 14.90 -15.84 12.81
C ILE A 385 14.51 -16.99 11.89
N LYS A 386 13.35 -17.63 12.10
CA LYS A 386 12.84 -18.69 11.24
C LYS A 386 12.65 -18.19 9.80
N ILE A 387 12.08 -17.00 9.61
CA ILE A 387 11.91 -16.41 8.27
C ILE A 387 13.25 -16.18 7.58
N PHE A 388 14.20 -15.52 8.25
CA PHE A 388 15.45 -15.09 7.61
C PHE A 388 16.54 -16.18 7.54
N THR A 389 16.32 -17.32 8.20
CA THR A 389 17.22 -18.49 8.11
C THR A 389 16.57 -19.71 7.50
N ARG A 390 15.34 -19.58 6.98
CA ARG A 390 14.83 -20.57 6.04
C ARG A 390 15.82 -20.61 4.88
N PRO A 391 16.31 -21.80 4.49
CA PRO A 391 16.96 -21.95 3.20
C PRO A 391 16.06 -21.24 2.20
N ARG A 392 16.58 -20.24 1.49
CA ARG A 392 15.89 -19.77 0.30
C ARG A 392 15.84 -21.00 -0.57
N ALA A 393 14.67 -21.63 -0.71
CA ALA A 393 14.46 -22.56 -1.80
C ALA A 393 14.84 -21.75 -3.05
N ASP A 394 15.96 -22.12 -3.67
CA ASP A 394 16.62 -21.35 -4.70
C ASP A 394 15.59 -21.02 -5.78
N LYS A 395 15.04 -19.79 -5.78
CA LYS A 395 14.02 -19.28 -6.72
C LYS A 395 13.36 -20.40 -7.51
N ALA A 396 12.66 -21.30 -6.82
CA ALA A 396 11.88 -22.32 -7.48
C ALA A 396 10.74 -21.52 -8.09
N VAL A 397 10.92 -21.08 -9.34
CA VAL A 397 9.83 -20.58 -10.16
C VAL A 397 8.82 -21.71 -10.10
N PRO A 398 7.67 -21.53 -9.41
CA PRO A 398 6.69 -22.59 -9.31
C PRO A 398 6.42 -23.03 -10.74
N SER A 399 6.59 -24.32 -11.04
CA SER A 399 6.35 -24.78 -12.40
C SER A 399 4.94 -24.37 -12.77
N LEU A 400 4.81 -23.65 -13.88
CA LEU A 400 3.51 -23.14 -14.36
C LEU A 400 2.51 -24.29 -14.33
N LEU A 401 1.33 -24.00 -13.76
CA LEU A 401 0.20 -24.89 -13.90
C LEU A 401 -0.08 -25.07 -15.39
N THR A 402 -0.23 -26.32 -15.79
CA THR A 402 -0.70 -26.72 -17.11
C THR A 402 -2.21 -26.51 -17.21
N ASP A 403 -2.73 -26.44 -18.43
CA ASP A 403 -4.18 -26.30 -18.66
C ASP A 403 -4.98 -27.43 -17.96
N ILE A 404 -4.39 -28.63 -17.89
CA ILE A 404 -4.97 -29.78 -17.17
C ILE A 404 -5.08 -29.52 -15.66
N ASP A 405 -4.10 -28.84 -15.05
CA ASP A 405 -4.18 -28.53 -13.61
C ASP A 405 -5.23 -27.46 -13.34
N ILE A 406 -5.38 -26.51 -14.27
CA ILE A 406 -6.39 -25.45 -14.17
C ILE A 406 -7.78 -26.07 -14.31
N GLU A 407 -7.99 -26.95 -15.29
CA GLU A 407 -9.23 -27.70 -15.47
C GLU A 407 -9.56 -28.55 -14.23
N PHE A 408 -8.56 -29.28 -13.70
CA PHE A 408 -8.71 -30.02 -12.45
C PHE A 408 -9.11 -29.11 -11.27
N LEU A 409 -8.46 -27.96 -11.09
CA LEU A 409 -8.83 -27.00 -10.05
C LEU A 409 -10.25 -26.45 -10.25
N HIS A 410 -10.72 -26.30 -11.49
CA HIS A 410 -12.08 -25.89 -11.78
C HIS A 410 -13.12 -26.96 -11.41
N GLU A 411 -12.83 -28.23 -11.66
CA GLU A 411 -13.71 -29.37 -11.34
C GLU A 411 -13.84 -29.64 -9.84
N LEU A 412 -12.86 -29.23 -9.04
CA LEU A 412 -12.95 -29.33 -7.58
C LEU A 412 -14.05 -28.42 -7.03
N ASP A 413 -15.01 -28.97 -6.29
CA ASP A 413 -16.02 -28.22 -5.53
C ASP A 413 -15.42 -27.67 -4.22
N LEU A 414 -14.37 -26.86 -4.38
CA LEU A 414 -13.63 -26.22 -3.30
C LEU A 414 -13.90 -24.72 -3.31
N LYS A 415 -13.84 -24.09 -2.13
CA LYS A 415 -13.84 -22.63 -2.04
C LYS A 415 -12.55 -22.08 -2.65
N PHE A 416 -12.58 -20.83 -3.09
CA PHE A 416 -11.47 -20.22 -3.82
C PHE A 416 -10.11 -20.28 -3.09
N HIS A 417 -10.07 -20.01 -1.79
CA HIS A 417 -8.83 -20.09 -1.00
C HIS A 417 -8.29 -21.52 -0.87
N GLU A 418 -9.17 -22.53 -0.88
CA GLU A 418 -8.80 -23.94 -0.89
C GLU A 418 -8.21 -24.32 -2.26
N LYS A 419 -8.78 -23.82 -3.37
CA LYS A 419 -8.21 -23.99 -4.72
C LYS A 419 -6.84 -23.32 -4.85
N GLN A 420 -6.62 -22.15 -4.23
CA GLN A 420 -5.32 -21.48 -4.19
C GLN A 420 -4.28 -22.30 -3.42
N LEU A 421 -4.68 -22.93 -2.32
CA LEU A 421 -3.82 -23.82 -1.56
C LEU A 421 -3.43 -25.05 -2.40
N VAL A 422 -4.41 -25.70 -3.04
CA VAL A 422 -4.18 -26.86 -3.93
C VAL A 422 -3.31 -26.49 -5.12
N SER A 423 -3.54 -25.32 -5.74
CA SER A 423 -2.71 -24.76 -6.82
C SER A 423 -1.23 -24.64 -6.40
N ARG A 424 -0.96 -24.03 -5.25
CA ARG A 424 0.41 -23.90 -4.71
C ARG A 424 1.04 -25.26 -4.44
N PHE A 425 0.27 -26.22 -3.90
CA PHE A 425 0.73 -27.59 -3.70
C PHE A 425 1.08 -28.28 -5.03
N LEU A 426 0.24 -28.16 -6.06
CA LEU A 426 0.49 -28.73 -7.38
C LEU A 426 1.75 -28.14 -8.03
N SER A 427 1.93 -26.82 -7.97
CA SER A 427 3.14 -26.17 -8.49
C SER A 427 4.40 -26.59 -7.74
N CYS A 428 4.34 -26.78 -6.42
CA CYS A 428 5.46 -27.29 -5.64
C CYS A 428 5.77 -28.76 -5.96
N ALA A 429 4.74 -29.62 -6.07
CA ALA A 429 4.90 -31.03 -6.37
C ALA A 429 5.52 -31.25 -7.76
N LYS A 430 5.08 -30.48 -8.77
CA LYS A 430 5.65 -30.54 -10.12
C LYS A 430 7.07 -30.01 -10.18
N TYR A 431 7.40 -28.97 -9.42
CA TYR A 431 8.79 -28.53 -9.27
C TYR A 431 9.68 -29.65 -8.72
N GLU A 432 9.23 -30.35 -7.67
CA GLU A 432 9.97 -31.46 -7.07
C GLU A 432 10.21 -32.61 -8.06
N VAL A 433 9.18 -33.02 -8.82
CA VAL A 433 9.29 -34.06 -9.86
C VAL A 433 10.29 -33.63 -10.94
N ASN A 434 10.16 -32.41 -11.46
CA ASN A 434 11.00 -31.90 -12.54
C ASN A 434 12.46 -31.68 -12.11
N THR A 435 12.70 -31.30 -10.85
CA THR A 435 14.05 -30.95 -10.36
C THR A 435 14.81 -32.19 -9.89
N HIS A 436 14.11 -33.16 -9.31
CA HIS A 436 14.75 -34.32 -8.69
C HIS A 436 14.63 -35.61 -9.51
N GLY A 437 14.04 -35.56 -10.72
CA GLY A 437 13.98 -36.70 -11.65
C GLY A 437 13.30 -37.93 -11.06
N ARG A 438 12.37 -37.72 -10.11
CA ARG A 438 11.59 -38.80 -9.52
C ARG A 438 10.38 -39.05 -10.40
N ASP A 439 10.54 -39.91 -11.40
CA ASP A 439 9.45 -40.38 -12.27
C ASP A 439 8.40 -41.22 -11.49
N ASP A 440 8.71 -41.55 -10.24
CA ASP A 440 8.02 -42.49 -9.35
C ASP A 440 7.31 -41.83 -8.15
N VAL A 441 7.12 -40.49 -8.17
CA VAL A 441 6.14 -39.86 -7.26
C VAL A 441 4.75 -40.09 -7.83
N GLU A 442 4.13 -41.23 -7.51
CA GLU A 442 2.68 -41.34 -7.65
C GLU A 442 2.04 -40.22 -6.82
N LEU A 443 1.31 -39.31 -7.49
CA LEU A 443 0.59 -38.21 -6.86
C LEU A 443 -0.32 -38.69 -5.71
N SER A 444 -0.73 -39.96 -5.71
CA SER A 444 -1.48 -40.63 -4.64
C SER A 444 -0.77 -40.62 -3.27
N HIS A 445 0.55 -40.48 -3.21
CA HIS A 445 1.32 -40.50 -1.96
C HIS A 445 1.50 -39.12 -1.31
N VAL A 446 1.12 -38.04 -1.99
CA VAL A 446 1.25 -36.65 -1.50
C VAL A 446 -0.03 -36.19 -0.76
N TRP A 447 -1.10 -36.98 -0.81
CA TRP A 447 -2.37 -36.69 -0.13
C TRP A 447 -2.45 -37.37 1.25
N PHE A 448 -1.83 -36.77 2.27
CA PHE A 448 -2.18 -37.01 3.69
C PHE A 448 -1.98 -35.75 4.55
#